data_AF-H1LS66-F1
#
_entry.id   AF-H1LS66-F1
#
_cell.length_a   1.000
_cell.length_b   1.000
_cell.length_c   1.000
_cell.angle_alpha   90.00
_cell.angle_beta   90.00
_cell.angle_gamma   90.00
#
_symmetry.space_group_name_H-M   'P 1'
#
loop_
_entity.id
_entity.type
_entity.pdbx_description
1 polymer ?
#
loop_
_entity_poly.entity_id
_entity_poly.type
_entity_poly.pdbx_seq_one_letter_code
_entity_poly.pdbx_strand_id
1 'polypeptide(L)'
;MDNLFLTVLLIVGIVILAIPKSVSKTVKKALPILLVFLAVSAIAFLIKGQGNSTIQIVASNDQNEKAEGNEIFLKEVIVNGESKKPGDIFSKGWIEKDGGLLWRSYDRIDGMTDSIQAEFQNGEDVVLVLKQNKWQGKARIISVQGDQGFDGYTDSESEGWMNFEVKLNTGSATFLTRKNLVPLAVIIWVFLVAISLISKRFFPEQKRENKDRLIGLDLLKIVSAFMIILIHSSANIYNNHEIGTSDWYGGLILNVIPRFAVPAFLMISGALLLGKKNDLNKTIKRAITAGLALFVWSFLYIVMKKVVWQEGDVIHDTLMLFLRRGPSGHLWYGYLLAWVYLFTPILNTLYEHLTLRMRMYFVVLGLVAPSVIDGVVNYLALDGQILESPYFIYIHLGYISIMFLGRIIYENREKLSVVCYVFMSLLGFLLTTIITIIVSKKMGASTDVVFSELEISNVLYACGIMGFVCKLNSRGSDSLIKRGITRLSEISLGIYFSHSLLMWAIGEKINVGNIHLDIGSSVIECLAFVVIIFVGTVIIIIPLMNIPYLKKLVKIS
;
A
#
# COMPACT_ATOMS: atom_id res chain seq x y z
N MET A 1 21.44 10.63 -16.71
CA MET A 1 20.57 9.43 -16.79
C MET A 1 19.57 9.46 -17.95
N ASP A 2 19.50 10.53 -18.75
CA ASP A 2 18.49 10.65 -19.83
C ASP A 2 18.69 9.66 -20.99
N ASN A 3 19.91 9.14 -21.13
CA ASN A 3 20.19 8.04 -22.07
C ASN A 3 19.61 6.71 -21.64
N LEU A 4 19.49 6.40 -20.34
CA LEU A 4 19.06 5.07 -19.88
C LEU A 4 17.63 4.74 -20.30
N PHE A 5 16.74 5.74 -20.29
CA PHE A 5 15.35 5.57 -20.73
C PHE A 5 15.27 5.26 -22.22
N LEU A 6 15.98 6.03 -23.06
CA LEU A 6 16.05 5.79 -24.49
C LEU A 6 16.71 4.43 -24.78
N THR A 7 17.75 4.07 -24.04
CA THR A 7 18.42 2.76 -24.16
C THR A 7 17.47 1.62 -23.81
N VAL A 8 16.71 1.71 -22.71
CA VAL A 8 15.72 0.67 -22.33
C VAL A 8 14.59 0.57 -23.35
N LEU A 9 14.10 1.71 -23.86
CA LEU A 9 13.04 1.74 -24.87
C LEU A 9 13.51 1.15 -26.21
N LEU A 10 14.76 1.43 -26.59
CA LEU A 10 15.42 0.82 -27.75
C LEU A 10 15.64 -0.67 -27.54
N ILE A 11 16.10 -1.12 -26.37
CA ILE A 11 16.29 -2.55 -26.05
C ILE A 11 14.94 -3.29 -26.11
N VAL A 12 13.89 -2.74 -25.51
CA VAL A 12 12.54 -3.32 -25.58
C VAL A 12 12.04 -3.36 -27.02
N GLY A 13 12.25 -2.30 -27.80
CA GLY A 13 11.93 -2.25 -29.23
C GLY A 13 12.65 -3.32 -30.03
N ILE A 14 13.96 -3.48 -29.81
CA ILE A 14 14.80 -4.51 -30.45
C ILE A 14 14.32 -5.91 -30.08
N VAL A 15 14.03 -6.17 -28.80
CA VAL A 15 13.52 -7.48 -28.33
C VAL A 15 12.15 -7.79 -28.96
N ILE A 16 11.26 -6.81 -29.10
CA ILE A 16 9.96 -6.99 -29.76
C ILE A 16 10.13 -7.32 -31.25
N LEU A 17 11.06 -6.64 -31.93
CA LEU A 17 11.38 -6.86 -33.33
C LEU A 17 12.12 -8.18 -33.58
N ALA A 18 12.85 -8.69 -32.58
CA ALA A 18 13.55 -9.96 -32.64
C ALA A 18 12.65 -11.20 -32.43
N ILE A 19 11.39 -11.04 -32.02
CA ILE A 19 10.45 -12.15 -31.86
C ILE A 19 9.97 -12.61 -33.25
N PRO A 20 10.16 -13.89 -33.64
CA PRO A 20 9.79 -14.41 -34.96
C PRO A 20 8.28 -14.70 -35.06
N LYS A 21 7.46 -13.66 -34.89
CA LYS A 21 5.99 -13.67 -35.06
C LYS A 21 5.57 -12.41 -35.80
N SER A 22 4.44 -12.48 -36.52
CA SER A 22 3.97 -11.30 -37.27
C SER A 22 3.82 -10.09 -36.35
N VAL A 23 4.35 -8.95 -36.80
CA VAL A 23 4.38 -7.69 -36.03
C VAL A 23 2.98 -7.34 -35.51
N SER A 24 1.93 -7.53 -36.32
CA SER A 24 0.53 -7.33 -35.89
C SER A 24 0.10 -8.19 -34.70
N LYS A 25 0.53 -9.45 -34.65
CA LYS A 25 0.15 -10.40 -33.58
C LYS A 25 1.00 -10.18 -32.32
N THR A 26 2.26 -9.79 -32.48
CA THR A 26 3.17 -9.40 -31.39
C THR A 26 2.73 -8.06 -30.79
N VAL A 27 2.45 -7.06 -31.61
CA VAL A 27 1.89 -5.77 -31.20
C VAL A 27 0.54 -5.97 -30.50
N LYS A 28 -0.43 -6.71 -31.05
CA LYS A 28 -1.72 -6.95 -30.33
C LYS A 28 -1.56 -7.59 -28.94
N LYS A 29 -0.51 -8.38 -28.72
CA LYS A 29 -0.22 -9.01 -27.42
C LYS A 29 0.61 -8.15 -26.49
N ALA A 30 1.55 -7.38 -27.04
CA ALA A 30 2.43 -6.49 -26.31
C ALA A 30 1.83 -5.10 -26.08
N LEU A 31 0.83 -4.68 -26.87
CA LEU A 31 0.20 -3.36 -26.83
C LEU A 31 -0.35 -3.00 -25.44
N PRO A 32 -0.99 -3.90 -24.67
CA PRO A 32 -1.40 -3.57 -23.31
C PRO A 32 -0.19 -3.31 -22.39
N ILE A 33 0.89 -4.08 -22.55
CA ILE A 33 2.13 -3.94 -21.78
C ILE A 33 2.88 -2.66 -22.19
N LEU A 34 2.92 -2.36 -23.49
CA LEU A 34 3.51 -1.15 -24.07
C LEU A 34 2.71 0.10 -23.73
N LEU A 35 1.37 0.05 -23.74
CA LEU A 35 0.52 1.18 -23.34
C LEU A 35 0.61 1.44 -21.85
N VAL A 36 0.66 0.38 -21.03
CA VAL A 36 0.97 0.50 -19.61
C VAL A 36 2.37 1.08 -19.45
N PHE A 37 3.39 0.54 -20.10
CA PHE A 37 4.77 1.02 -20.02
C PHE A 37 4.92 2.47 -20.52
N LEU A 38 4.23 2.86 -21.59
CA LEU A 38 4.21 4.23 -22.11
C LEU A 38 3.46 5.17 -21.17
N ALA A 39 2.32 4.77 -20.62
CA ALA A 39 1.60 5.56 -19.62
C ALA A 39 2.44 5.71 -18.34
N VAL A 40 3.05 4.62 -17.88
CA VAL A 40 4.02 4.55 -16.78
C VAL A 40 5.18 5.51 -17.03
N SER A 41 5.79 5.44 -18.20
CA SER A 41 6.95 6.24 -18.55
C SER A 41 6.59 7.71 -18.76
N ALA A 42 5.43 8.00 -19.34
CA ALA A 42 4.92 9.36 -19.49
C ALA A 42 4.58 9.98 -18.13
N ILE A 43 3.92 9.24 -17.23
CA ILE A 43 3.65 9.68 -15.86
C ILE A 43 4.95 9.87 -15.07
N ALA A 44 5.89 8.92 -15.17
CA ALA A 44 7.20 9.03 -14.51
C ALA A 44 8.01 10.21 -15.07
N PHE A 45 7.97 10.46 -16.38
CA PHE A 45 8.65 11.57 -17.03
C PHE A 45 8.02 12.93 -16.65
N LEU A 46 6.69 13.01 -16.55
CA LEU A 46 5.98 14.18 -16.04
C LEU A 46 6.30 14.48 -14.57
N ILE A 47 6.58 13.45 -13.76
CA ILE A 47 6.91 13.58 -12.34
C ILE A 47 8.41 13.87 -12.11
N LYS A 48 9.29 13.52 -13.06
CA LYS A 48 10.76 13.72 -12.98
C LYS A 48 11.20 15.20 -12.99
N GLY A 49 10.28 16.15 -13.12
CA GLY A 49 10.54 17.60 -13.02
C GLY A 49 10.97 18.08 -11.62
N GLN A 50 10.97 17.20 -10.61
CA GLN A 50 11.45 17.51 -9.26
C GLN A 50 12.98 17.45 -9.17
N GLY A 51 13.63 18.54 -9.59
CA GLY A 51 14.99 18.83 -9.13
C GLY A 51 14.96 19.34 -7.69
N ASN A 52 16.05 19.11 -6.95
CA ASN A 52 16.32 19.85 -5.73
C ASN A 52 17.03 21.16 -6.11
N SER A 53 16.71 22.23 -5.39
CA SER A 53 17.41 23.51 -5.42
C SER A 53 18.10 23.74 -4.09
N THR A 54 19.38 24.08 -4.14
CA THR A 54 20.13 24.46 -2.96
C THR A 54 19.91 25.94 -2.66
N ILE A 55 19.62 26.26 -1.40
CA ILE A 55 19.72 27.62 -0.87
C ILE A 55 20.92 27.66 0.07
N GLN A 56 21.83 28.59 -0.18
CA GLN A 56 23.01 28.81 0.65
C GLN A 56 22.97 30.22 1.22
N ILE A 57 23.19 30.34 2.53
CA ILE A 57 23.36 31.63 3.20
C ILE A 57 24.84 31.77 3.53
N VAL A 58 25.45 32.84 3.03
CA VAL A 58 26.87 33.16 3.23
C VAL A 58 26.94 34.45 4.03
N ALA A 59 27.42 34.38 5.27
CA ALA A 59 27.71 35.56 6.05
C ALA A 59 28.98 36.23 5.51
N SER A 60 28.90 37.51 5.14
CA SER A 60 30.00 38.18 4.44
C SER A 60 31.02 38.85 5.36
N ASN A 61 30.85 38.73 6.69
CA ASN A 61 31.64 39.47 7.68
C ASN A 61 31.70 40.99 7.39
N ASP A 62 30.65 41.51 6.75
CA ASP A 62 30.51 42.90 6.34
C ASP A 62 29.29 43.49 7.06
N GLN A 63 29.28 44.80 7.28
CA GLN A 63 28.20 45.48 7.99
C GLN A 63 27.98 46.88 7.44
N ASN A 64 26.82 47.46 7.71
CA ASN A 64 26.58 48.87 7.40
C ASN A 64 27.52 49.76 8.24
N GLU A 65 27.96 50.92 7.73
CA GLU A 65 28.85 51.82 8.47
C GLU A 65 28.27 52.27 9.83
N LYS A 66 26.93 52.26 9.93
CA LYS A 66 26.19 52.60 11.15
C LYS A 66 25.87 51.39 12.05
N ALA A 67 26.16 50.18 11.61
CA ALA A 67 25.90 48.98 12.38
C ALA A 67 26.93 48.81 13.51
N GLU A 68 26.46 48.40 14.69
CA GLU A 68 27.28 48.08 15.85
C GLU A 68 27.77 46.62 15.84
N GLY A 69 27.30 45.80 14.91
CA GLY A 69 27.72 44.41 14.74
C GLY A 69 27.50 43.87 13.33
N ASN A 70 28.05 42.68 13.08
CA ASN A 70 28.01 41.96 11.81
C ASN A 70 27.32 40.59 11.93
N GLU A 71 26.49 40.41 12.96
CA GLU A 71 25.83 39.14 13.22
C GLU A 71 24.80 38.84 12.14
N ILE A 72 24.55 37.56 11.87
CA ILE A 72 23.44 37.12 11.02
C ILE A 72 22.65 36.08 11.80
N PHE A 73 21.38 36.39 12.06
CA PHE A 73 20.48 35.49 12.78
C PHE A 73 19.31 35.06 11.91
N LEU A 74 19.24 33.76 11.64
CA LEU A 74 18.10 33.09 10.99
C LEU A 74 17.20 32.49 12.08
N LYS A 75 16.00 33.05 12.24
CA LYS A 75 15.06 32.64 13.29
C LYS A 75 14.33 31.35 12.93
N GLU A 76 13.74 31.32 11.75
CA GLU A 76 12.92 30.22 11.27
C GLU A 76 12.94 30.16 9.74
N VAL A 77 12.59 28.99 9.22
CA VAL A 77 12.40 28.75 7.79
C VAL A 77 10.96 28.32 7.59
N ILE A 78 10.19 29.11 6.84
CA ILE A 78 8.80 28.77 6.50
C ILE A 78 8.83 28.07 5.14
N VAL A 79 8.37 26.82 5.08
CA VAL A 79 8.29 26.04 3.84
C VAL A 79 6.82 25.73 3.57
N ASN A 80 6.28 26.25 2.47
CA ASN A 80 4.87 26.07 2.09
C ASN A 80 3.86 26.48 3.19
N GLY A 81 4.22 27.47 4.01
CA GLY A 81 3.39 27.98 5.12
C GLY A 81 3.57 27.27 6.46
N GLU A 82 4.39 26.21 6.54
CA GLU A 82 4.75 25.56 7.80
C GLU A 82 6.10 26.08 8.31
N SER A 83 6.14 26.56 9.55
CA SER A 83 7.37 27.00 10.22
C SER A 83 8.22 25.80 10.68
N LYS A 84 9.52 25.86 10.41
CA LYS A 84 10.50 24.84 10.79
C LYS A 84 11.74 25.49 11.41
N LYS A 85 12.39 24.76 12.32
CA LYS A 85 13.64 25.21 12.95
C LYS A 85 14.79 25.15 11.93
N PRO A 86 15.63 26.18 11.81
CA PRO A 86 16.71 26.19 10.84
C PRO A 86 17.77 25.11 11.08
N GLY A 87 18.06 24.76 12.34
CA GLY A 87 19.03 23.71 12.69
C GLY A 87 18.65 22.30 12.22
N ASP A 88 17.36 22.04 11.99
CA ASP A 88 16.87 20.76 11.47
C ASP A 88 16.98 20.67 9.93
N ILE A 89 17.21 21.81 9.25
CA ILE A 89 17.13 21.93 7.79
C ILE A 89 18.50 22.24 7.17
N PHE A 90 19.20 23.22 7.74
CA PHE A 90 20.47 23.69 7.22
C PHE A 90 21.63 22.85 7.75
N SER A 91 22.68 22.74 6.94
CA SER A 91 23.93 22.09 7.32
C SER A 91 24.49 22.69 8.61
N LYS A 92 25.11 21.85 9.44
CA LYS A 92 25.86 22.31 10.62
C LYS A 92 26.93 23.33 10.23
N GLY A 93 27.20 24.29 11.11
CA GLY A 93 28.24 25.29 10.88
C GLY A 93 27.99 26.63 11.56
N TRP A 94 26.76 26.92 11.98
CA TRP A 94 26.38 28.11 12.75
C TRP A 94 25.95 27.73 14.17
N ILE A 95 25.91 28.71 15.08
CA ILE A 95 25.59 28.51 16.49
C ILE A 95 24.06 28.40 16.65
N GLU A 96 23.56 27.28 17.17
CA GLU A 96 22.14 27.16 17.54
C GLU A 96 21.84 28.00 18.78
N LYS A 97 20.92 28.97 18.65
CA LYS A 97 20.52 29.86 19.75
C LYS A 97 19.05 30.21 19.63
N ASP A 98 18.30 30.05 20.72
CA ASP A 98 16.86 30.38 20.81
C ASP A 98 15.99 29.72 19.72
N GLY A 99 16.39 28.51 19.27
CA GLY A 99 15.73 27.78 18.19
C GLY A 99 16.08 28.22 16.77
N GLY A 100 16.90 29.26 16.61
CA GLY A 100 17.45 29.74 15.33
C GLY A 100 18.95 29.43 15.15
N LEU A 101 19.52 29.91 14.05
CA LEU A 101 20.95 29.81 13.73
C LEU A 101 21.59 31.20 13.71
N LEU A 102 22.66 31.36 14.51
CA LEU A 102 23.44 32.57 14.66
C LEU A 102 24.83 32.42 14.04
N TRP A 103 25.18 33.36 13.19
CA TRP A 103 26.55 33.62 12.76
C TRP A 103 27.04 34.95 13.35
N ARG A 104 28.32 34.97 13.74
CA ARG A 104 29.02 36.17 14.22
C ARG A 104 30.51 35.99 13.99
N SER A 105 31.22 37.08 13.75
CA SER A 105 32.67 37.04 13.46
C SER A 105 33.53 36.85 14.72
N TYR A 106 32.95 37.10 15.89
CA TYR A 106 33.57 36.95 17.21
C TYR A 106 32.93 35.77 17.96
N ASP A 107 33.61 35.24 18.98
CA ASP A 107 33.16 34.06 19.74
C ASP A 107 32.77 32.86 18.85
N ARG A 108 33.63 32.54 17.87
CA ARG A 108 33.42 31.42 16.96
C ARG A 108 33.60 30.09 17.69
N ILE A 109 32.77 29.10 17.34
CA ILE A 109 32.90 27.72 17.80
C ILE A 109 33.83 26.93 16.86
N ASP A 110 34.44 25.86 17.38
CA ASP A 110 35.25 24.95 16.54
C ASP A 110 34.41 24.35 15.41
N GLY A 111 34.87 24.51 14.17
CA GLY A 111 34.17 24.05 12.97
C GLY A 111 33.13 25.02 12.40
N MET A 112 33.04 26.26 12.91
CA MET A 112 32.10 27.27 12.41
C MET A 112 32.43 27.72 10.97
N THR A 113 31.48 27.57 10.04
CA THR A 113 31.63 27.96 8.64
C THR A 113 31.02 29.32 8.34
N ASP A 114 31.51 29.99 7.30
CA ASP A 114 30.93 31.27 6.84
C ASP A 114 29.65 31.07 6.01
N SER A 115 29.33 29.82 5.66
CA SER A 115 28.10 29.49 4.96
C SER A 115 27.41 28.25 5.51
N ILE A 116 26.08 28.27 5.46
CA ILE A 116 25.21 27.11 5.66
C ILE A 116 24.37 26.90 4.41
N GLN A 117 24.04 25.65 4.11
CA GLN A 117 23.24 25.30 2.95
C GLN A 117 22.16 24.28 3.29
N ALA A 118 21.05 24.35 2.57
CA ALA A 118 19.97 23.39 2.62
C ALA A 118 19.46 23.08 1.22
N GLU A 119 19.03 21.84 1.01
CA GLU A 119 18.36 21.43 -0.21
C GLU A 119 16.84 21.54 -0.01
N PHE A 120 16.20 22.22 -0.94
CA PHE A 120 14.75 22.39 -1.01
C PHE A 120 14.25 21.82 -2.33
N GLN A 121 12.99 21.38 -2.36
CA GLN A 121 12.43 20.83 -3.60
C GLN A 121 11.99 21.96 -4.53
N ASN A 122 12.16 21.78 -5.84
CA ASN A 122 11.64 22.75 -6.82
C ASN A 122 10.13 22.93 -6.66
N GLY A 123 9.69 24.20 -6.59
CA GLY A 123 8.29 24.57 -6.41
C GLY A 123 7.83 24.76 -4.96
N GLU A 124 8.69 24.53 -3.97
CA GLU A 124 8.42 24.98 -2.60
C GLU A 124 8.50 26.52 -2.51
N ASP A 125 7.58 27.10 -1.75
CA ASP A 125 7.64 28.50 -1.33
C ASP A 125 8.44 28.57 -0.03
N VAL A 126 9.66 29.10 -0.10
CA VAL A 126 10.59 29.15 1.03
C VAL A 126 10.74 30.59 1.48
N VAL A 127 10.46 30.86 2.75
CA VAL A 127 10.69 32.17 3.37
C VAL A 127 11.71 32.02 4.49
N LEU A 128 12.82 32.73 4.37
CA LEU A 128 13.83 32.84 5.42
C LEU A 128 13.48 34.03 6.30
N VAL A 129 13.27 33.79 7.60
CA VAL A 129 12.96 34.86 8.56
C VAL A 129 14.25 35.30 9.25
N LEU A 130 14.80 36.42 8.79
CA LEU A 130 16.08 36.96 9.24
C LEU A 130 15.86 38.12 10.21
N LYS A 131 16.74 38.24 11.22
CA LYS A 131 16.67 39.32 12.21
C LYS A 131 17.09 40.66 11.59
N GLN A 132 16.50 41.74 12.08
CA GLN A 132 16.91 43.12 11.80
C GLN A 132 17.06 43.91 13.10
N ASN A 133 18.23 44.51 13.32
CA ASN A 133 18.52 45.50 14.36
C ASN A 133 19.92 46.10 14.12
N LYS A 134 20.39 46.96 15.03
CA LYS A 134 21.70 47.60 14.91
C LYS A 134 22.91 46.65 14.94
N TRP A 135 22.74 45.40 15.36
CA TRP A 135 23.79 44.39 15.49
C TRP A 135 23.93 43.46 14.28
N GLN A 136 22.99 43.51 13.34
CA GLN A 136 22.99 42.62 12.19
C GLN A 136 23.83 43.18 11.03
N GLY A 137 24.62 42.31 10.41
CA GLY A 137 25.46 42.61 9.27
C GLY A 137 24.82 42.28 7.93
N LYS A 138 25.67 42.14 6.91
CA LYS A 138 25.29 41.72 5.58
C LYS A 138 25.52 40.22 5.36
N ALA A 139 24.64 39.63 4.57
CA ALA A 139 24.79 38.26 4.08
C ALA A 139 24.46 38.19 2.59
N ARG A 140 24.89 37.10 1.96
CA ARG A 140 24.53 36.74 0.60
C ARG A 140 23.67 35.48 0.64
N ILE A 141 22.53 35.53 -0.02
CA ILE A 141 21.60 34.41 -0.17
C ILE A 141 21.73 33.95 -1.62
N ILE A 142 22.35 32.79 -1.80
CA ILE A 142 22.59 32.18 -3.10
C ILE A 142 21.51 31.13 -3.32
N SER A 143 20.70 31.32 -4.37
CA SER A 143 19.64 30.40 -4.76
C SER A 143 19.54 30.30 -6.28
N VAL A 144 18.54 29.58 -6.78
CA VAL A 144 18.21 29.56 -8.22
C VAL A 144 17.79 30.92 -8.78
N GLN A 145 17.44 31.89 -7.92
CA GLN A 145 17.14 33.27 -8.31
C GLN A 145 18.40 34.14 -8.48
N GLY A 146 19.58 33.56 -8.21
CA GLY A 146 20.86 34.24 -8.24
C GLY A 146 21.41 34.51 -6.84
N ASP A 147 22.41 35.37 -6.80
CA ASP A 147 23.10 35.81 -5.59
C ASP A 147 22.52 37.16 -5.14
N GLN A 148 21.78 37.13 -4.03
CA GLN A 148 21.06 38.29 -3.52
C GLN A 148 21.68 38.76 -2.20
N GLY A 149 21.94 40.06 -2.11
CA GLY A 149 22.43 40.68 -0.87
C GLY A 149 21.30 40.89 0.14
N PHE A 150 21.58 40.61 1.40
CA PHE A 150 20.77 40.95 2.55
C PHE A 150 21.56 41.91 3.44
N ASP A 151 20.93 43.01 3.88
CA ASP A 151 21.46 43.92 4.91
C ASP A 151 20.49 43.92 6.08
N GLY A 152 20.92 43.37 7.22
CA GLY A 152 20.10 43.26 8.42
C GLY A 152 20.06 44.54 9.26
N TYR A 153 20.83 45.56 8.90
CA TYR A 153 20.92 46.78 9.70
C TYR A 153 19.59 47.54 9.76
N THR A 154 19.19 47.91 10.96
CA THR A 154 18.13 48.89 11.22
C THR A 154 18.50 49.67 12.47
N ASP A 155 18.28 50.99 12.45
CA ASP A 155 18.60 51.89 13.57
C ASP A 155 17.58 51.72 14.71
N SER A 156 17.60 50.56 15.35
CA SER A 156 16.75 50.20 16.47
C SER A 156 17.41 49.11 17.33
N GLU A 157 17.18 49.18 18.64
CA GLU A 157 17.53 48.10 19.57
C GLU A 157 16.46 47.01 19.65
N SER A 158 15.24 47.30 19.16
CA SER A 158 14.14 46.33 19.15
C SER A 158 14.39 45.22 18.13
N GLU A 159 13.91 44.00 18.41
CA GLU A 159 13.98 42.90 17.46
C GLU A 159 13.00 43.11 16.29
N GLY A 160 13.55 43.44 15.11
CA GLY A 160 12.84 43.41 13.83
C GLY A 160 13.05 42.07 13.11
N TRP A 161 12.15 41.74 12.19
CA TRP A 161 12.21 40.52 11.38
C TRP A 161 11.91 40.84 9.92
N MET A 162 12.73 40.31 9.02
CA MET A 162 12.55 40.42 7.58
C MET A 162 12.26 39.04 7.00
N ASN A 163 11.19 38.98 6.20
CA ASN A 163 10.87 37.80 5.41
C ASN A 163 11.57 37.90 4.05
N PHE A 164 12.49 36.98 3.81
CA PHE A 164 13.18 36.85 2.54
C PHE A 164 12.57 35.69 1.73
N GLU A 165 11.74 36.01 0.75
CA GLU A 165 11.08 35.03 -0.11
C GLU A 165 12.03 34.49 -1.18
N VAL A 166 12.26 33.18 -1.17
CA VAL A 166 13.00 32.46 -2.20
C VAL A 166 12.01 31.64 -3.04
N LYS A 167 11.75 32.12 -4.27
CA LYS A 167 10.88 31.39 -5.22
C LYS A 167 11.72 30.38 -5.98
N LEU A 168 11.65 29.13 -5.57
CA LEU A 168 12.32 28.03 -6.25
C LEU A 168 11.66 27.80 -7.61
N ASN A 169 12.48 27.70 -8.67
CA ASN A 169 12.03 27.59 -10.05
C ASN A 169 10.88 26.58 -10.18
N THR A 170 9.73 27.06 -10.64
CA THR A 170 8.59 26.23 -11.06
C THR A 170 8.95 25.57 -12.40
N GLY A 171 9.93 24.66 -12.40
CA GLY A 171 10.16 23.78 -13.54
C GLY A 171 8.89 22.97 -13.74
N SER A 172 8.03 23.43 -14.66
CA SER A 172 6.66 22.93 -14.92
C SER A 172 5.94 22.52 -13.64
N ALA A 173 5.21 23.43 -12.98
CA ALA A 173 4.30 23.07 -11.90
C ALA A 173 3.55 21.79 -12.29
N THR A 174 3.92 20.66 -11.68
CA THR A 174 3.42 19.37 -12.11
C THR A 174 1.93 19.38 -11.82
N PHE A 175 1.10 19.25 -12.86
CA PHE A 175 -0.36 19.23 -12.75
C PHE A 175 -0.85 18.19 -11.70
N LEU A 176 -0.05 17.15 -11.44
CA LEU A 176 -0.22 16.14 -10.40
C LEU A 176 0.27 16.61 -9.02
N THR A 177 -0.51 17.45 -8.34
CA THR A 177 -0.37 17.69 -6.90
C THR A 177 -1.49 16.98 -6.13
N ARG A 178 -1.33 16.74 -4.82
CA ARG A 178 -2.38 16.14 -3.97
C ARG A 178 -3.73 16.86 -4.10
N LYS A 179 -3.71 18.19 -4.26
CA LYS A 179 -4.90 19.03 -4.45
C LYS A 179 -5.62 18.76 -5.78
N ASN A 180 -4.88 18.46 -6.84
CA ASN A 180 -5.41 18.21 -8.18
C ASN A 180 -5.74 16.73 -8.45
N LEU A 181 -5.31 15.82 -7.57
CA LEU A 181 -5.55 14.38 -7.71
C LEU A 181 -7.03 14.02 -7.81
N VAL A 182 -7.87 14.57 -6.92
CA VAL A 182 -9.29 14.21 -6.87
C VAL A 182 -10.05 14.68 -8.13
N PRO A 183 -9.96 15.96 -8.56
CA PRO A 183 -10.58 16.39 -9.81
C PRO A 183 -10.09 15.60 -11.03
N LEU A 184 -8.79 15.34 -11.13
CA LEU A 184 -8.22 14.55 -12.23
C LEU A 184 -8.73 13.10 -12.22
N ALA A 185 -8.79 12.47 -11.04
CA ALA A 185 -9.32 11.13 -10.87
C ALA A 185 -10.79 11.06 -11.29
N VAL A 186 -11.60 12.07 -10.97
CA VAL A 186 -13.01 12.16 -11.41
C VAL A 186 -13.09 12.25 -12.95
N ILE A 187 -12.31 13.13 -13.58
CA ILE A 187 -12.28 13.26 -15.05
C ILE A 187 -11.89 11.93 -15.72
N ILE A 188 -10.82 11.30 -15.24
CA ILE A 188 -10.36 9.98 -15.73
C ILE A 188 -11.46 8.94 -15.53
N TRP A 189 -12.12 8.95 -14.38
CA TRP A 189 -13.19 8.00 -14.08
C TRP A 189 -14.41 8.18 -15.00
N VAL A 190 -14.85 9.41 -15.26
CA VAL A 190 -15.94 9.67 -16.23
C VAL A 190 -15.57 9.18 -17.62
N PHE A 191 -14.33 9.41 -18.05
CA PHE A 191 -13.82 8.90 -19.32
C PHE A 191 -13.80 7.37 -19.37
N LEU A 192 -13.34 6.70 -18.30
CA LEU A 192 -13.35 5.24 -18.18
C LEU A 192 -14.78 4.68 -18.19
N VAL A 193 -15.76 5.37 -17.58
CA VAL A 193 -17.17 4.98 -17.65
C VAL A 193 -17.69 5.02 -19.08
N ALA A 194 -17.40 6.11 -19.82
CA ALA A 194 -17.79 6.22 -21.22
C ALA A 194 -17.19 5.08 -22.07
N ILE A 195 -15.89 4.81 -21.93
CA ILE A 195 -15.21 3.70 -22.63
C ILE A 195 -15.79 2.35 -22.20
N SER A 196 -16.10 2.15 -20.92
CA SER A 196 -16.69 0.94 -20.37
C SER A 196 -18.06 0.64 -21.01
N LEU A 197 -18.91 1.66 -21.15
CA LEU A 197 -20.21 1.54 -21.81
C LEU A 197 -20.08 1.21 -23.30
N ILE A 198 -19.17 1.88 -24.00
CA ILE A 198 -18.85 1.59 -25.41
C ILE A 198 -18.32 0.15 -25.54
N SER A 199 -17.35 -0.24 -24.71
CA SER A 199 -16.75 -1.57 -24.72
C SER A 199 -17.77 -2.67 -24.48
N LYS A 200 -18.70 -2.46 -23.55
CA LYS A 200 -19.79 -3.40 -23.28
C LYS A 200 -20.72 -3.59 -24.49
N ARG A 201 -20.90 -2.54 -25.30
CA ARG A 201 -21.72 -2.58 -26.53
C ARG A 201 -21.01 -3.29 -27.69
N PHE A 202 -19.72 -3.00 -27.91
CA PHE A 202 -18.96 -3.52 -29.06
C PHE A 202 -18.24 -4.85 -28.80
N PHE A 203 -17.89 -5.15 -27.54
CA PHE A 203 -17.20 -6.37 -27.12
C PHE A 203 -17.97 -7.09 -26.01
N PRO A 204 -19.20 -7.55 -26.27
CA PRO A 204 -19.99 -8.23 -25.26
C PRO A 204 -19.26 -9.49 -24.74
N GLU A 205 -19.16 -9.63 -23.42
CA GLU A 205 -18.64 -10.85 -22.82
C GLU A 205 -19.58 -12.02 -23.12
N GLN A 206 -19.03 -13.10 -23.67
CA GLN A 206 -19.76 -14.36 -23.74
C GLN A 206 -20.11 -14.81 -22.32
N LYS A 207 -21.42 -14.92 -22.03
CA LYS A 207 -21.92 -15.52 -20.79
C LYS A 207 -21.43 -16.97 -20.73
N ARG A 208 -20.43 -17.25 -19.90
CA ARG A 208 -20.07 -18.61 -19.53
C ARG A 208 -20.93 -19.02 -18.36
N GLU A 209 -22.01 -19.74 -18.66
CA GLU A 209 -22.84 -20.33 -17.62
C GLU A 209 -22.08 -21.51 -17.00
N ASN A 210 -21.59 -21.31 -15.77
CA ASN A 210 -20.98 -22.39 -15.02
C ASN A 210 -22.07 -23.02 -14.14
N LYS A 211 -22.66 -24.12 -14.63
CA LYS A 211 -23.73 -24.85 -13.94
C LYS A 211 -23.32 -25.36 -12.55
N ASP A 212 -22.01 -25.47 -12.29
CA ASP A 212 -21.44 -25.94 -11.02
C ASP A 212 -20.92 -24.79 -10.12
N ARG A 213 -21.27 -23.53 -10.41
CA ARG A 213 -20.83 -22.38 -9.59
C ARG A 213 -21.53 -22.38 -8.23
N LEU A 214 -20.74 -22.50 -7.17
CA LEU A 214 -21.24 -22.43 -5.80
C LEU A 214 -21.25 -20.98 -5.30
N ILE A 215 -22.45 -20.38 -5.21
CA ILE A 215 -22.65 -18.98 -4.77
C ILE A 215 -22.04 -18.72 -3.38
N GLY A 216 -21.99 -19.71 -2.50
CA GLY A 216 -21.33 -19.59 -1.19
C GLY A 216 -19.85 -19.17 -1.29
N LEU A 217 -19.10 -19.71 -2.27
CA LEU A 217 -17.70 -19.29 -2.48
C LEU A 217 -17.61 -17.89 -3.06
N ASP A 218 -18.62 -17.46 -3.83
CA ASP A 218 -18.65 -16.09 -4.35
C ASP A 218 -18.87 -15.08 -3.23
N LEU A 219 -19.80 -15.37 -2.32
CA LEU A 219 -20.03 -14.59 -1.10
C LEU A 219 -18.77 -14.53 -0.23
N LEU A 220 -18.10 -15.66 -0.04
CA LEU A 220 -16.87 -15.70 0.75
C LEU A 220 -15.76 -14.83 0.18
N LYS A 221 -15.60 -14.76 -1.14
CA LYS A 221 -14.65 -13.83 -1.79
C LYS A 221 -15.00 -12.37 -1.50
N ILE A 222 -16.28 -12.01 -1.59
CA ILE A 222 -16.75 -10.63 -1.37
C ILE A 222 -16.52 -10.24 0.09
N VAL A 223 -16.96 -11.09 1.01
CA VAL A 223 -16.80 -10.87 2.45
C VAL A 223 -15.31 -10.78 2.78
N SER A 224 -14.48 -11.69 2.27
CA SER A 224 -13.03 -11.65 2.51
C SER A 224 -12.41 -10.35 1.98
N ALA A 225 -12.80 -9.86 0.80
CA ALA A 225 -12.32 -8.59 0.27
C ALA A 225 -12.72 -7.40 1.15
N PHE A 226 -13.94 -7.38 1.68
CA PHE A 226 -14.39 -6.37 2.64
C PHE A 226 -13.61 -6.45 3.96
N MET A 227 -13.37 -7.67 4.46
CA MET A 227 -12.61 -7.92 5.70
C MET A 227 -11.15 -7.48 5.59
N ILE A 228 -10.52 -7.55 4.42
CA ILE A 228 -9.19 -7.00 4.19
C ILE A 228 -9.16 -5.46 4.30
N ILE A 229 -10.28 -4.77 4.07
CA ILE A 229 -10.32 -3.33 4.35
C ILE A 229 -10.42 -3.11 5.87
N LEU A 230 -11.25 -3.91 6.55
CA LEU A 230 -11.43 -3.83 8.00
C LEU A 230 -10.12 -4.09 8.78
N ILE A 231 -9.29 -5.05 8.37
CA ILE A 231 -8.00 -5.33 9.03
C ILE A 231 -7.04 -4.13 8.95
N HIS A 232 -7.01 -3.41 7.83
CA HIS A 232 -6.15 -2.25 7.65
C HIS A 232 -6.70 -1.01 8.36
N SER A 233 -8.03 -0.86 8.41
CA SER A 233 -8.67 0.26 9.11
C SER A 233 -8.59 0.13 10.64
N SER A 234 -8.82 -1.07 11.16
CA SER A 234 -8.87 -1.33 12.62
C SER A 234 -7.51 -1.29 13.31
N ALA A 235 -6.41 -1.33 12.55
CA ALA A 235 -5.06 -1.25 13.10
C ALA A 235 -4.80 0.06 13.84
N ASN A 236 -5.37 1.18 13.39
CA ASN A 236 -5.19 2.48 14.04
C ASN A 236 -5.81 2.47 15.45
N ILE A 237 -7.08 2.08 15.58
CA ILE A 237 -7.75 1.96 16.89
C ILE A 237 -7.01 0.98 17.81
N TYR A 238 -6.64 -0.21 17.30
CA TYR A 238 -6.01 -1.25 18.13
C TYR A 238 -4.62 -0.85 18.66
N ASN A 239 -3.83 -0.13 17.87
CA ASN A 239 -2.44 0.18 18.24
C ASN A 239 -2.30 1.51 18.98
N ASN A 240 -3.23 2.44 18.82
CA ASN A 240 -3.12 3.81 19.35
C ASN A 240 -3.94 4.08 20.62
N HIS A 241 -4.58 3.05 21.20
CA HIS A 241 -5.32 3.16 22.46
C HIS A 241 -4.65 2.36 23.58
N GLU A 242 -4.78 2.85 24.81
CA GLU A 242 -4.25 2.19 25.99
C GLU A 242 -4.93 0.82 26.20
N ILE A 243 -4.13 -0.18 26.54
CA ILE A 243 -4.58 -1.56 26.71
C ILE A 243 -5.65 -1.64 27.80
N GLY A 244 -6.75 -2.29 27.49
CA GLY A 244 -7.86 -2.50 28.42
C GLY A 244 -8.92 -1.40 28.40
N THR A 245 -8.72 -0.30 27.65
CA THR A 245 -9.78 0.66 27.36
C THR A 245 -10.87 0.07 26.45
N SER A 246 -12.06 0.67 26.45
CA SER A 246 -13.16 0.27 25.56
C SER A 246 -12.78 0.34 24.09
N ASP A 247 -12.03 1.38 23.71
CA ASP A 247 -11.58 1.58 22.33
C ASP A 247 -10.53 0.56 21.95
N TRP A 248 -9.61 0.21 22.86
CA TRP A 248 -8.65 -0.87 22.62
C TRP A 248 -9.34 -2.22 22.41
N TYR A 249 -10.31 -2.60 23.26
CA TYR A 249 -11.08 -3.83 23.03
C TYR A 249 -11.89 -3.77 21.73
N GLY A 250 -12.49 -2.62 21.42
CA GLY A 250 -13.20 -2.38 20.17
C GLY A 250 -12.29 -2.57 18.95
N GLY A 251 -11.12 -1.94 18.96
CA GLY A 251 -10.08 -2.07 17.95
C GLY A 251 -9.60 -3.52 17.82
N LEU A 252 -9.33 -4.20 18.92
CA LEU A 252 -8.95 -5.61 18.93
C LEU A 252 -10.01 -6.49 18.26
N ILE A 253 -11.28 -6.36 18.65
CA ILE A 253 -12.36 -7.15 18.07
C ILE A 253 -12.50 -6.88 16.57
N LEU A 254 -12.48 -5.61 16.16
CA LEU A 254 -12.48 -5.23 14.75
C LEU A 254 -11.28 -5.80 13.99
N ASN A 255 -10.13 -5.99 14.65
CA ASN A 255 -8.92 -6.53 14.07
C ASN A 255 -8.88 -8.07 14.02
N VAL A 256 -9.61 -8.75 14.92
CA VAL A 256 -9.73 -10.23 14.95
C VAL A 256 -10.81 -10.74 13.98
N ILE A 257 -11.95 -10.05 13.87
CA ILE A 257 -13.02 -10.39 12.91
C ILE A 257 -12.49 -10.73 11.50
N PRO A 258 -11.59 -9.93 10.88
CA PRO A 258 -11.13 -10.19 9.52
C PRO A 258 -10.08 -11.29 9.39
N ARG A 259 -9.58 -11.90 10.48
CA ARG A 259 -8.41 -12.80 10.44
C ARG A 259 -8.64 -14.10 9.68
N PHE A 260 -9.89 -14.48 9.41
CA PHE A 260 -10.21 -15.60 8.52
C PHE A 260 -10.03 -15.29 7.01
N ALA A 261 -9.95 -14.01 6.62
CA ALA A 261 -10.10 -13.59 5.22
C ALA A 261 -8.96 -14.09 4.32
N VAL A 262 -7.70 -13.98 4.74
CA VAL A 262 -6.55 -14.45 3.96
C VAL A 262 -6.55 -15.99 3.85
N PRO A 263 -6.71 -16.78 4.94
CA PRO A 263 -6.86 -18.22 4.83
C PRO A 263 -8.05 -18.63 3.94
N ALA A 264 -9.18 -17.91 4.02
CA ALA A 264 -10.34 -18.17 3.17
C ALA A 264 -10.03 -17.98 1.68
N PHE A 265 -9.28 -16.95 1.28
CA PHE A 265 -8.86 -16.77 -0.11
C PHE A 265 -7.99 -17.94 -0.62
N LEU A 266 -7.09 -18.46 0.22
CA LEU A 266 -6.29 -19.63 -0.10
C LEU A 266 -7.15 -20.89 -0.19
N MET A 267 -8.08 -21.10 0.74
CA MET A 267 -9.00 -22.23 0.72
C MET A 267 -9.91 -22.22 -0.52
N ILE A 268 -10.44 -21.06 -0.90
CA ILE A 268 -11.21 -20.86 -2.14
C ILE A 268 -10.33 -21.23 -3.35
N SER A 269 -9.07 -20.80 -3.37
CA SER A 269 -8.14 -21.13 -4.46
C SER A 269 -7.92 -22.64 -4.55
N GLY A 270 -7.72 -23.31 -3.41
CA GLY A 270 -7.64 -24.77 -3.34
C GLY A 270 -8.90 -25.47 -3.87
N ALA A 271 -10.08 -25.09 -3.37
CA ALA A 271 -11.35 -25.66 -3.81
C ALA A 271 -11.60 -25.53 -5.33
N LEU A 272 -11.22 -24.39 -5.91
CA LEU A 272 -11.47 -24.09 -7.31
C LEU A 272 -10.40 -24.62 -8.28
N LEU A 273 -9.16 -24.84 -7.82
CA LEU A 273 -8.01 -25.18 -8.68
C LEU A 273 -7.52 -26.62 -8.51
N LEU A 274 -7.63 -27.20 -7.32
CA LEU A 274 -7.24 -28.59 -7.04
C LEU A 274 -8.40 -29.54 -7.35
N GLY A 275 -8.07 -30.79 -7.66
CA GLY A 275 -9.03 -31.84 -7.99
C GLY A 275 -9.75 -31.61 -9.33
N LYS A 276 -9.08 -30.95 -10.30
CA LYS A 276 -9.61 -30.64 -11.63
C LYS A 276 -8.57 -30.91 -12.72
N LYS A 277 -9.02 -31.24 -13.94
CA LYS A 277 -8.13 -31.32 -15.11
C LYS A 277 -7.50 -29.95 -15.37
N ASN A 278 -6.18 -29.87 -15.24
CA ASN A 278 -5.42 -28.65 -15.43
C ASN A 278 -4.71 -28.66 -16.79
N ASP A 279 -4.96 -27.63 -17.59
CA ASP A 279 -4.17 -27.31 -18.78
C ASP A 279 -3.02 -26.39 -18.35
N LEU A 280 -1.79 -26.82 -18.61
CA LEU A 280 -0.57 -26.06 -18.31
C LEU A 280 -0.60 -24.67 -18.96
N ASN A 281 -1.06 -24.58 -20.21
CA ASN A 281 -1.11 -23.31 -20.94
C ASN A 281 -2.10 -22.33 -20.30
N LYS A 282 -3.26 -22.82 -19.88
CA LYS A 282 -4.27 -22.01 -19.18
C LYS A 282 -3.75 -21.52 -17.82
N THR A 283 -2.99 -22.37 -17.14
CA THR A 283 -2.45 -22.09 -15.81
C THR A 283 -1.35 -21.04 -15.85
N ILE A 284 -0.41 -21.17 -16.79
CA ILE A 284 0.61 -20.14 -17.06
C ILE A 284 -0.04 -18.80 -17.43
N LYS A 285 -1.08 -18.80 -18.28
CA LYS A 285 -1.81 -17.56 -18.63
C LYS A 285 -2.46 -16.88 -17.42
N ARG A 286 -2.97 -17.65 -16.45
CA ARG A 286 -3.51 -17.11 -15.20
C ARG A 286 -2.41 -16.50 -14.35
N ALA A 287 -1.29 -17.20 -14.17
CA ALA A 287 -0.13 -16.67 -13.45
C ALA A 287 0.40 -15.37 -14.08
N ILE A 288 0.56 -15.32 -15.40
CA ILE A 288 0.97 -14.10 -16.11
C ILE A 288 -0.03 -12.97 -15.90
N THR A 289 -1.34 -13.29 -15.89
CA THR A 289 -2.38 -12.28 -15.66
C THR A 289 -2.31 -11.73 -14.23
N ALA A 290 -2.14 -12.59 -13.22
CA ALA A 290 -1.95 -12.18 -11.83
C ALA A 290 -0.67 -11.36 -11.64
N GLY A 291 0.45 -11.80 -12.24
CA GLY A 291 1.72 -11.07 -12.21
C GLY A 291 1.64 -9.71 -12.90
N LEU A 292 0.94 -9.61 -14.03
CA LEU A 292 0.70 -8.34 -14.71
C LEU A 292 -0.17 -7.41 -13.86
N ALA A 293 -1.25 -7.92 -13.26
CA ALA A 293 -2.09 -7.15 -12.37
C ALA A 293 -1.27 -6.62 -11.17
N LEU A 294 -0.47 -7.49 -10.55
CA LEU A 294 0.45 -7.11 -9.47
C LEU A 294 1.43 -6.03 -9.89
N PHE A 295 2.07 -6.16 -11.04
CA PHE A 295 2.99 -5.16 -11.54
C PHE A 295 2.30 -3.81 -11.74
N VAL A 296 1.14 -3.79 -12.41
CA VAL A 296 0.39 -2.55 -12.67
C VAL A 296 -0.06 -1.88 -11.38
N TRP A 297 -0.65 -2.64 -10.45
CA TRP A 297 -1.06 -2.07 -9.17
C TRP A 297 0.13 -1.58 -8.37
N SER A 298 1.21 -2.36 -8.26
CA SER A 298 2.44 -1.93 -7.58
C SER A 298 2.99 -0.63 -8.17
N PHE A 299 3.02 -0.52 -9.49
CA PHE A 299 3.41 0.72 -10.15
C PHE A 299 2.50 1.90 -9.76
N LEU A 300 1.18 1.71 -9.74
CA LEU A 300 0.24 2.74 -9.30
C LEU A 300 0.48 3.17 -7.85
N TYR A 301 0.87 2.25 -6.96
CA TYR A 301 1.27 2.60 -5.59
C TYR A 301 2.59 3.39 -5.53
N ILE A 302 3.58 3.08 -6.39
CA ILE A 302 4.82 3.88 -6.47
C ILE A 302 4.49 5.32 -6.90
N VAL A 303 3.68 5.46 -7.96
CA VAL A 303 3.22 6.78 -8.41
C VAL A 303 2.43 7.48 -7.31
N MET A 304 1.48 6.80 -6.67
CA MET A 304 0.69 7.38 -5.59
C MET A 304 1.57 7.82 -4.43
N LYS A 305 2.57 7.02 -4.05
CA LYS A 305 3.52 7.36 -3.00
C LYS A 305 4.25 8.66 -3.32
N LYS A 306 4.73 8.77 -4.56
CA LYS A 306 5.39 9.97 -5.06
C LYS A 306 4.45 11.17 -5.11
N VAL A 307 3.20 11.04 -5.56
CA VAL A 307 2.30 12.21 -5.66
C VAL A 307 1.74 12.65 -4.30
N VAL A 308 1.44 11.72 -3.39
CA VAL A 308 0.82 12.03 -2.08
C VAL A 308 1.86 12.52 -1.07
N TRP A 309 3.01 11.87 -0.99
CA TRP A 309 4.04 12.16 0.03
C TRP A 309 5.35 12.70 -0.54
N GLN A 310 5.48 12.84 -1.88
CA GLN A 310 6.73 13.27 -2.53
C GLN A 310 7.94 12.36 -2.31
N GLU A 311 7.71 11.16 -1.78
CA GLU A 311 8.71 10.17 -1.47
C GLU A 311 8.97 9.20 -2.62
N GLY A 312 10.21 8.69 -2.69
CA GLY A 312 10.61 7.64 -3.62
C GLY A 312 11.07 8.17 -4.98
N ASP A 313 11.65 7.26 -5.77
CA ASP A 313 12.03 7.51 -7.16
C ASP A 313 11.26 6.51 -8.03
N VAL A 314 10.36 7.04 -8.86
CA VAL A 314 9.43 6.22 -9.66
C VAL A 314 10.17 5.22 -10.55
N ILE A 315 11.33 5.59 -11.10
CA ILE A 315 12.09 4.74 -12.02
C ILE A 315 12.81 3.66 -11.21
N HIS A 316 13.57 4.05 -10.20
CA HIS A 316 14.30 3.13 -9.32
C HIS A 316 13.35 2.15 -8.65
N ASP A 317 12.29 2.64 -8.00
CA ASP A 317 11.34 1.82 -7.26
C ASP A 317 10.61 0.84 -8.19
N THR A 318 10.31 1.25 -9.43
CA THR A 318 9.69 0.36 -10.44
C THR A 318 10.64 -0.75 -10.87
N LEU A 319 11.94 -0.45 -11.05
CA LEU A 319 12.95 -1.47 -11.36
C LEU A 319 13.17 -2.41 -10.17
N MET A 320 13.08 -1.90 -8.94
CA MET A 320 13.25 -2.68 -7.72
C MET A 320 12.07 -3.61 -7.43
N LEU A 321 10.90 -3.47 -8.10
CA LEU A 321 9.77 -4.40 -7.96
C LEU A 321 10.13 -5.86 -8.26
N PHE A 322 11.18 -6.11 -9.05
CA PHE A 322 11.66 -7.45 -9.37
C PHE A 322 12.61 -8.03 -8.31
N LEU A 323 13.18 -7.18 -7.46
CA LEU A 323 14.23 -7.55 -6.50
C LEU A 323 13.78 -7.43 -5.04
N ARG A 324 12.72 -6.65 -4.77
CA ARG A 324 12.21 -6.38 -3.43
C ARG A 324 10.69 -6.49 -3.38
N ARG A 325 10.17 -6.66 -2.17
CA ARG A 325 8.73 -6.64 -1.90
C ARG A 325 8.16 -5.29 -2.36
N GLY A 326 6.97 -5.32 -2.95
CA GLY A 326 6.31 -4.16 -3.54
C GLY A 326 6.02 -3.02 -2.54
N PRO A 327 5.61 -1.85 -3.05
CA PRO A 327 5.55 -0.57 -2.33
C PRO A 327 4.50 -0.51 -1.23
N SER A 328 3.56 -1.46 -1.19
CA SER A 328 2.53 -1.54 -0.16
C SER A 328 2.49 -2.94 0.42
N GLY A 329 2.47 -3.00 1.76
CA GLY A 329 2.62 -4.25 2.52
C GLY A 329 1.62 -5.32 2.11
N HIS A 330 0.35 -4.95 1.90
CA HIS A 330 -0.73 -5.86 1.53
C HIS A 330 -0.56 -6.54 0.16
N LEU A 331 0.21 -5.98 -0.78
CA LEU A 331 0.36 -6.59 -2.12
C LEU A 331 1.12 -7.92 -2.12
N TRP A 332 1.71 -8.31 -0.98
CA TRP A 332 2.38 -9.60 -0.79
C TRP A 332 1.54 -10.81 -1.25
N TYR A 333 0.23 -10.78 -1.01
CA TYR A 333 -0.67 -11.85 -1.43
C TYR A 333 -0.72 -12.00 -2.96
N GLY A 334 -0.52 -10.91 -3.71
CA GLY A 334 -0.42 -10.97 -5.17
C GLY A 334 0.81 -11.74 -5.65
N TYR A 335 1.95 -11.60 -4.95
CA TYR A 335 3.14 -12.41 -5.22
C TYR A 335 2.86 -13.89 -4.93
N LEU A 336 2.23 -14.19 -3.78
CA LEU A 336 1.81 -15.55 -3.43
C LEU A 336 0.86 -16.14 -4.47
N LEU A 337 -0.13 -15.37 -4.94
CA LEU A 337 -1.12 -15.82 -5.92
C LEU A 337 -0.48 -16.20 -7.26
N ALA A 338 0.49 -15.41 -7.73
CA ALA A 338 1.23 -15.71 -8.95
C ALA A 338 1.96 -17.06 -8.83
N TRP A 339 2.64 -17.30 -7.71
CA TRP A 339 3.30 -18.58 -7.42
C TRP A 339 2.31 -19.73 -7.31
N VAL A 340 1.22 -19.57 -6.56
CA VAL A 340 0.16 -20.57 -6.42
C VAL A 340 -0.36 -20.98 -7.80
N TYR A 341 -0.61 -20.02 -8.70
CA TYR A 341 -1.04 -20.32 -10.06
C TYR A 341 0.02 -21.09 -10.85
N LEU A 342 1.30 -20.69 -10.81
CA LEU A 342 2.37 -21.44 -11.49
C LEU A 342 2.50 -22.88 -11.00
N PHE A 343 2.41 -23.09 -9.68
CA PHE A 343 2.54 -24.41 -9.06
C PHE A 343 1.25 -25.24 -9.11
N THR A 344 0.10 -24.64 -9.42
CA THR A 344 -1.20 -25.32 -9.46
C THR A 344 -1.19 -26.66 -10.23
N PRO A 345 -0.54 -26.85 -11.39
CA PRO A 345 -0.53 -28.14 -12.08
C PRO A 345 0.16 -29.22 -11.25
N ILE A 346 1.28 -28.88 -10.60
CA ILE A 346 2.03 -29.79 -9.74
C ILE A 346 1.22 -30.11 -8.47
N LEU A 347 0.68 -29.08 -7.81
CA LEU A 347 -0.13 -29.24 -6.60
C LEU A 347 -1.38 -30.07 -6.87
N ASN A 348 -2.00 -29.92 -8.03
CA ASN A 348 -3.16 -30.69 -8.43
C ASN A 348 -2.81 -32.16 -8.67
N THR A 349 -1.70 -32.44 -9.37
CA THR A 349 -1.19 -33.80 -9.54
C THR A 349 -0.92 -34.45 -8.18
N LEU A 350 -0.24 -33.75 -7.28
CA LEU A 350 0.02 -34.22 -5.92
C LEU A 350 -1.29 -34.52 -5.18
N TYR A 351 -2.24 -33.57 -5.17
CA TYR A 351 -3.52 -33.74 -4.50
C TYR A 351 -4.29 -34.98 -5.00
N GLU A 352 -4.37 -35.18 -6.32
CA GLU A 352 -5.10 -36.31 -6.93
C GLU A 352 -4.49 -37.67 -6.59
N HIS A 353 -3.17 -37.78 -6.48
CA HIS A 353 -2.50 -39.06 -6.17
C HIS A 353 -2.47 -39.39 -4.67
N LEU A 354 -2.63 -38.40 -3.79
CA LEU A 354 -2.65 -38.63 -2.35
C LEU A 354 -4.04 -39.09 -1.88
N THR A 355 -4.06 -40.10 -1.02
CA THR A 355 -5.27 -40.49 -0.28
C THR A 355 -5.68 -39.40 0.70
N LEU A 356 -6.94 -39.39 1.15
CA LEU A 356 -7.41 -38.43 2.16
C LEU A 356 -6.53 -38.43 3.42
N ARG A 357 -6.09 -39.63 3.86
CA ARG A 357 -5.19 -39.78 5.02
C ARG A 357 -3.85 -39.06 4.78
N MET A 358 -3.25 -39.24 3.59
CA MET A 358 -1.99 -38.55 3.25
C MET A 358 -2.17 -37.05 3.05
N ARG A 359 -3.31 -36.61 2.51
CA ARG A 359 -3.64 -35.16 2.39
C ARG A 359 -3.73 -34.52 3.78
N MET A 360 -4.39 -35.18 4.73
CA MET A 360 -4.46 -34.71 6.12
C MET A 360 -3.09 -34.75 6.80
N TYR A 361 -2.29 -35.79 6.56
CA TYR A 361 -0.92 -35.86 7.07
C TYR A 361 -0.05 -34.70 6.55
N PHE A 362 -0.18 -34.35 5.27
CA PHE A 362 0.48 -33.17 4.69
C PHE A 362 0.04 -31.89 5.39
N VAL A 363 -1.26 -31.69 5.66
CA VAL A 363 -1.76 -30.53 6.40
C VAL A 363 -1.21 -30.49 7.82
N VAL A 364 -1.12 -31.64 8.50
CA VAL A 364 -0.55 -31.69 9.86
C VAL A 364 0.91 -31.27 9.86
N LEU A 365 1.72 -31.79 8.94
CA LEU A 365 3.15 -31.44 8.88
C LEU A 365 3.43 -30.03 8.34
N GLY A 366 2.65 -29.58 7.36
CA GLY A 366 2.88 -28.31 6.69
C GLY A 366 2.24 -27.11 7.39
N LEU A 367 1.30 -27.33 8.31
CA LEU A 367 0.56 -26.27 9.00
C LEU A 367 0.43 -26.51 10.50
N VAL A 368 -0.15 -27.63 10.95
CA VAL A 368 -0.48 -27.82 12.37
C VAL A 368 0.76 -27.89 13.26
N ALA A 369 1.70 -28.80 12.96
CA ALA A 369 2.90 -28.95 13.77
C ALA A 369 3.76 -27.67 13.79
N PRO A 370 3.99 -26.98 12.66
CA PRO A 370 4.71 -25.70 12.63
C PRO A 370 4.02 -24.62 13.43
N SER A 371 2.71 -24.40 13.25
CA SER A 371 1.99 -23.36 14.00
C SER A 371 1.99 -23.63 15.51
N VAL A 372 1.91 -24.89 15.94
CA VAL A 372 2.03 -25.24 17.36
C VAL A 372 3.43 -24.91 17.89
N ILE A 373 4.47 -25.23 17.12
CA ILE A 373 5.86 -24.97 17.53
C ILE A 373 6.14 -23.47 17.55
N ASP A 374 5.72 -22.72 16.52
CA ASP A 374 5.85 -21.26 16.48
C ASP A 374 5.08 -20.61 17.65
N GLY A 375 3.87 -21.10 17.97
CA GLY A 375 3.13 -20.66 19.15
C GLY A 375 3.89 -20.88 20.47
N VAL A 376 4.53 -22.03 20.63
CA VAL A 376 5.36 -22.34 21.82
C VAL A 376 6.62 -21.46 21.86
N VAL A 377 7.33 -21.33 20.74
CA VAL A 377 8.53 -20.50 20.61
C VAL A 377 8.20 -19.05 20.94
N ASN A 378 7.13 -18.50 20.34
CA ASN A 378 6.67 -17.14 20.59
C ASN A 378 6.30 -16.96 22.07
N TYR A 379 5.59 -17.92 22.68
CA TYR A 379 5.22 -17.85 24.09
C TYR A 379 6.45 -17.84 25.02
N LEU A 380 7.43 -18.72 24.78
CA LEU A 380 8.67 -18.78 25.56
C LEU A 380 9.55 -17.53 25.34
N ALA A 381 9.52 -16.95 24.14
CA ALA A 381 10.21 -15.71 23.83
C ALA A 381 9.65 -14.50 24.60
N LEU A 382 8.38 -14.55 25.05
CA LEU A 382 7.80 -13.50 25.90
C LEU A 382 8.54 -13.32 27.23
N ASP A 383 9.25 -14.35 27.69
CA ASP A 383 10.05 -14.30 28.93
C ASP A 383 11.48 -13.79 28.69
N GLY A 384 11.73 -13.14 27.55
CA GLY A 384 13.03 -12.54 27.18
C GLY A 384 14.02 -13.53 26.57
N GLN A 385 13.58 -14.75 26.25
CA GLN A 385 14.42 -15.72 25.55
C GLN A 385 14.47 -15.38 24.05
N ILE A 386 15.68 -15.25 23.51
CA ILE A 386 15.90 -15.15 22.07
C ILE A 386 15.86 -16.57 21.51
N LEU A 387 14.67 -17.01 21.10
CA LEU A 387 14.48 -18.30 20.44
C LEU A 387 14.30 -18.06 18.95
N GLU A 388 15.21 -18.61 18.14
CA GLU A 388 14.99 -18.70 16.70
C GLU A 388 14.09 -19.89 16.41
N SER A 389 13.02 -19.68 15.64
CA SER A 389 12.22 -20.81 15.15
C SER A 389 13.13 -21.70 14.29
N PRO A 390 13.35 -22.98 14.63
CA PRO A 390 14.23 -23.89 13.87
C PRO A 390 13.70 -24.17 12.44
N TYR A 391 12.58 -23.56 12.10
CA TYR A 391 11.73 -23.81 10.95
C TYR A 391 11.64 -22.58 10.03
N PHE A 392 12.72 -21.82 9.88
CA PHE A 392 12.84 -20.68 8.97
C PHE A 392 12.40 -20.96 7.50
N ILE A 393 12.19 -22.22 7.11
CA ILE A 393 11.70 -22.69 5.79
C ILE A 393 10.15 -22.74 5.67
N TYR A 394 9.38 -22.49 6.73
CA TYR A 394 7.96 -22.90 6.81
C TYR A 394 6.91 -21.99 6.18
N ILE A 395 7.27 -20.76 5.79
CA ILE A 395 6.29 -19.80 5.26
C ILE A 395 5.62 -20.28 3.96
N HIS A 396 6.17 -21.25 3.22
CA HIS A 396 5.59 -21.66 1.92
C HIS A 396 4.71 -22.92 1.96
N LEU A 397 4.97 -23.87 2.87
CA LEU A 397 4.16 -25.11 2.96
C LEU A 397 2.82 -24.89 3.67
N GLY A 398 2.75 -23.94 4.61
CA GLY A 398 1.50 -23.57 5.29
C GLY A 398 0.42 -23.11 4.32
N TYR A 399 0.76 -22.23 3.37
CA TYR A 399 -0.21 -21.76 2.37
C TYR A 399 -0.72 -22.87 1.45
N ILE A 400 0.15 -23.79 1.04
CA ILE A 400 -0.23 -24.97 0.23
C ILE A 400 -1.14 -25.89 1.06
N SER A 401 -0.84 -26.07 2.34
CA SER A 401 -1.66 -26.86 3.28
C SER A 401 -3.05 -26.26 3.46
N ILE A 402 -3.18 -24.93 3.57
CA ILE A 402 -4.47 -24.24 3.63
C ILE A 402 -5.25 -24.46 2.32
N MET A 403 -4.59 -24.44 1.15
CA MET A 403 -5.26 -24.79 -0.12
C MET A 403 -5.78 -26.22 -0.12
N PHE A 404 -4.98 -27.19 0.35
CA PHE A 404 -5.40 -28.58 0.46
C PHE A 404 -6.61 -28.71 1.39
N LEU A 405 -6.57 -28.04 2.54
CA LEU A 405 -7.65 -28.01 3.51
C LEU A 405 -8.94 -27.43 2.92
N GLY A 406 -8.84 -26.35 2.14
CA GLY A 406 -9.98 -25.79 1.42
C GLY A 406 -10.60 -26.76 0.42
N ARG A 407 -9.78 -27.50 -0.34
CA ARG A 407 -10.29 -28.53 -1.25
C ARG A 407 -10.93 -29.70 -0.50
N ILE A 408 -10.34 -30.16 0.60
CA ILE A 408 -10.89 -31.21 1.46
C ILE A 408 -12.25 -30.79 2.01
N ILE A 409 -12.38 -29.58 2.56
CA ILE A 409 -13.66 -29.04 3.06
C ILE A 409 -14.68 -28.98 1.94
N TYR A 410 -14.31 -28.47 0.76
CA TYR A 410 -15.19 -28.37 -0.39
C TYR A 410 -15.74 -29.74 -0.84
N GLU A 411 -14.88 -30.76 -0.92
CA GLU A 411 -15.27 -32.13 -1.30
C GLU A 411 -16.13 -32.81 -0.24
N ASN A 412 -15.87 -32.54 1.04
CA ASN A 412 -16.51 -33.18 2.18
C ASN A 412 -17.58 -32.30 2.86
N ARG A 413 -17.99 -31.19 2.22
CA ARG A 413 -18.86 -30.16 2.81
C ARG A 413 -20.15 -30.71 3.40
N GLU A 414 -20.67 -31.81 2.84
CA GLU A 414 -21.91 -32.43 3.29
C GLU A 414 -21.76 -33.30 4.54
N LYS A 415 -20.53 -33.74 4.88
CA LYS A 415 -20.27 -34.66 6.00
C LYS A 415 -20.45 -34.02 7.38
N LEU A 416 -20.12 -32.74 7.53
CA LEU A 416 -20.26 -32.01 8.79
C LEU A 416 -21.55 -31.17 8.80
N SER A 417 -22.14 -31.02 9.99
CA SER A 417 -23.33 -30.20 10.20
C SER A 417 -22.98 -28.71 10.20
N VAL A 418 -23.98 -27.86 9.95
CA VAL A 418 -23.84 -26.39 10.05
C VAL A 418 -23.38 -25.98 11.46
N VAL A 419 -23.88 -26.65 12.49
CA VAL A 419 -23.50 -26.40 13.90
C VAL A 419 -22.01 -26.63 14.12
N CYS A 420 -21.44 -27.69 13.54
CA CYS A 420 -20.00 -27.96 13.64
C CYS A 420 -19.18 -26.81 13.03
N TYR A 421 -19.59 -26.30 11.87
CA TYR A 421 -18.90 -25.19 11.22
C TYR A 421 -19.00 -23.89 12.01
N VAL A 422 -20.18 -23.58 12.55
CA VAL A 422 -20.38 -22.41 13.44
C VAL A 422 -19.51 -22.54 14.69
N PHE A 423 -19.46 -23.73 15.31
CA PHE A 423 -18.60 -23.99 16.45
C PHE A 423 -17.12 -23.77 16.13
N MET A 424 -16.62 -24.29 15.01
CA MET A 424 -15.24 -24.06 14.57
C MET A 424 -14.95 -22.56 14.37
N SER A 425 -15.90 -21.81 13.79
CA SER A 425 -15.74 -20.37 13.60
C SER A 425 -15.67 -19.61 14.92
N LEU A 426 -16.58 -19.89 15.85
CA LEU A 426 -16.61 -19.26 17.16
C LEU A 426 -15.37 -19.63 17.98
N LEU A 427 -14.95 -20.90 17.94
CA LEU A 427 -13.78 -21.36 18.65
C LEU A 427 -12.51 -20.67 18.14
N GLY A 428 -12.30 -20.62 16.81
CA GLY A 428 -11.16 -19.93 16.22
C GLY A 428 -11.13 -18.44 16.56
N PHE A 429 -12.27 -17.75 16.45
CA PHE A 429 -12.41 -16.35 16.83
C PHE A 429 -12.07 -16.11 18.31
N LEU A 430 -12.69 -16.87 19.21
CA LEU A 430 -12.48 -16.72 20.65
C LEU A 430 -11.04 -17.05 21.06
N LEU A 431 -10.43 -18.08 20.48
CA LEU A 431 -9.02 -18.41 20.74
C LEU A 431 -8.11 -17.25 20.35
N THR A 432 -8.25 -16.70 19.14
CA THR A 432 -7.45 -15.56 18.71
C THR A 432 -7.66 -14.36 19.64
N THR A 433 -8.91 -14.00 19.96
CA THR A 433 -9.20 -12.88 20.86
C THR A 433 -8.61 -13.09 22.26
N ILE A 434 -8.86 -14.23 22.89
CA ILE A 434 -8.45 -14.50 24.28
C ILE A 434 -6.93 -14.57 24.38
N ILE A 435 -6.26 -15.26 23.47
CA ILE A 435 -4.79 -15.37 23.49
C ILE A 435 -4.18 -13.99 23.27
N THR A 436 -4.69 -13.18 22.32
CA THR A 436 -4.20 -11.81 22.13
C THR A 436 -4.40 -10.95 23.37
N ILE A 437 -5.54 -11.04 24.08
CA ILE A 437 -5.73 -10.28 25.33
C ILE A 437 -4.70 -10.68 26.39
N ILE A 438 -4.47 -11.98 26.56
CA ILE A 438 -3.52 -12.50 27.56
C ILE A 438 -2.10 -12.01 27.23
N VAL A 439 -1.67 -12.15 25.97
CA VAL A 439 -0.32 -11.79 25.54
C VAL A 439 -0.12 -10.27 25.59
N SER A 440 -1.06 -9.47 25.09
CA SER A 440 -0.95 -8.00 25.11
C SER A 440 -0.88 -7.46 26.54
N LYS A 441 -1.66 -8.01 27.47
CA LYS A 441 -1.58 -7.64 28.90
C LYS A 441 -0.26 -8.05 29.54
N LYS A 442 0.29 -9.23 29.19
CA LYS A 442 1.60 -9.68 29.69
C LYS A 442 2.73 -8.78 29.17
N MET A 443 2.64 -8.34 27.91
CA MET A 443 3.65 -7.50 27.26
C MET A 443 3.54 -6.02 27.61
N GLY A 444 2.38 -5.55 28.06
CA GLY A 444 2.12 -4.11 28.24
C GLY A 444 2.04 -3.34 26.92
N ALA A 445 1.94 -4.04 25.78
CA ALA A 445 1.82 -3.45 24.44
C ALA A 445 0.82 -4.25 23.59
N SER A 446 0.14 -3.59 22.64
CA SER A 446 -0.63 -4.28 21.59
C SER A 446 0.30 -5.20 20.79
N THR A 447 -0.13 -6.45 20.60
CA THR A 447 0.65 -7.46 19.87
C THR A 447 -0.11 -8.07 18.70
N ASP A 448 0.61 -8.55 17.70
CA ASP A 448 0.10 -9.23 16.51
C ASP A 448 0.61 -10.68 16.39
N VAL A 449 1.17 -11.26 17.47
CA VAL A 449 1.70 -12.64 17.47
C VAL A 449 0.69 -13.67 16.96
N VAL A 450 -0.58 -13.56 17.37
CA VAL A 450 -1.65 -14.54 17.01
C VAL A 450 -2.41 -14.13 15.73
N PHE A 451 -1.95 -13.10 15.03
CA PHE A 451 -2.66 -12.49 13.91
C PHE A 451 -2.23 -13.02 12.54
N SER A 452 -1.19 -13.85 12.51
CA SER A 452 -0.73 -14.53 11.30
C SER A 452 -1.84 -15.40 10.70
N GLU A 453 -1.95 -15.37 9.38
CA GLU A 453 -2.86 -16.20 8.60
C GLU A 453 -2.52 -17.70 8.65
N LEU A 454 -1.33 -18.06 9.12
CA LEU A 454 -0.93 -19.45 9.36
C LEU A 454 -1.26 -19.92 10.77
N GLU A 455 -1.72 -19.04 11.67
CA GLU A 455 -2.11 -19.43 13.02
C GLU A 455 -3.30 -20.37 13.00
N ILE A 456 -3.22 -21.40 13.84
CA ILE A 456 -4.20 -22.50 13.79
C ILE A 456 -5.60 -22.04 14.17
N SER A 457 -5.72 -21.03 15.05
CA SER A 457 -7.00 -20.42 15.42
C SER A 457 -7.64 -19.68 14.23
N ASN A 458 -6.84 -18.94 13.46
CA ASN A 458 -7.31 -18.20 12.27
C ASN A 458 -7.65 -19.14 11.11
N VAL A 459 -6.88 -20.22 10.93
CA VAL A 459 -7.21 -21.27 9.95
C VAL A 459 -8.48 -22.02 10.35
N LEU A 460 -8.61 -22.41 11.63
CA LEU A 460 -9.81 -23.06 12.15
C LEU A 460 -11.06 -22.17 11.96
N TYR A 461 -10.90 -20.87 12.24
CA TYR A 461 -11.93 -19.87 12.00
C TYR A 461 -12.37 -19.88 10.53
N ALA A 462 -11.41 -19.82 9.60
CA ALA A 462 -11.67 -19.88 8.16
C ALA A 462 -12.28 -21.20 7.69
N CYS A 463 -11.89 -22.34 8.27
CA CYS A 463 -12.50 -23.64 7.98
C CYS A 463 -13.99 -23.65 8.32
N GLY A 464 -14.36 -23.10 9.49
CA GLY A 464 -15.75 -22.95 9.90
C GLY A 464 -16.53 -22.04 8.94
N ILE A 465 -15.98 -20.87 8.60
CA ILE A 465 -16.66 -19.93 7.70
C ILE A 465 -16.83 -20.52 6.31
N MET A 466 -15.79 -21.16 5.77
CA MET A 466 -15.85 -21.82 4.47
C MET A 466 -16.89 -22.95 4.45
N GLY A 467 -16.87 -23.82 5.46
CA GLY A 467 -17.81 -24.92 5.57
C GLY A 467 -19.25 -24.44 5.67
N PHE A 468 -19.49 -23.38 6.46
CA PHE A 468 -20.79 -22.71 6.57
C PHE A 468 -21.27 -22.17 5.21
N VAL A 469 -20.46 -21.38 4.50
CA VAL A 469 -20.88 -20.84 3.19
C VAL A 469 -21.07 -21.95 2.15
N CYS A 470 -20.32 -23.05 2.26
CA CYS A 470 -20.49 -24.20 1.38
C CYS A 470 -21.85 -24.89 1.55
N LYS A 471 -22.52 -24.71 2.69
CA LYS A 471 -23.90 -25.18 2.95
C LYS A 471 -24.97 -24.24 2.41
N LEU A 472 -24.63 -23.00 2.04
CA LEU A 472 -25.55 -22.04 1.41
C LEU A 472 -25.83 -22.46 -0.05
N ASN A 473 -26.56 -23.56 -0.22
CA ASN A 473 -26.96 -24.11 -1.50
C ASN A 473 -28.14 -23.30 -2.07
N SER A 474 -27.85 -22.21 -2.78
CA SER A 474 -28.83 -21.63 -3.70
C SER A 474 -28.64 -22.20 -5.10
N ARG A 475 -28.98 -23.47 -5.29
CA ARG A 475 -29.16 -24.07 -6.62
C ARG A 475 -30.54 -23.63 -7.13
N GLY A 476 -30.60 -22.72 -8.12
CA GLY A 476 -31.86 -22.14 -8.62
C GLY A 476 -31.68 -20.83 -9.40
N SER A 477 -32.74 -20.34 -10.06
CA SER A 477 -32.73 -19.38 -11.19
C SER A 477 -31.85 -18.12 -11.09
N ASP A 478 -31.46 -17.60 -12.26
CA ASP A 478 -30.67 -16.38 -12.51
C ASP A 478 -31.40 -15.12 -11.99
N SER A 479 -31.43 -14.94 -10.68
CA SER A 479 -31.96 -13.72 -10.04
C SER A 479 -30.97 -12.55 -10.17
N LEU A 480 -31.51 -11.32 -10.19
CA LEU A 480 -30.70 -10.10 -10.22
C LEU A 480 -29.66 -10.05 -9.08
N ILE A 481 -30.03 -10.55 -7.90
CA ILE A 481 -29.15 -10.64 -6.73
C ILE A 481 -27.96 -11.58 -7.00
N LYS A 482 -28.20 -12.78 -7.55
CA LYS A 482 -27.12 -13.72 -7.90
C LYS A 482 -26.16 -13.15 -8.94
N ARG A 483 -26.69 -12.41 -9.92
CA ARG A 483 -25.87 -11.72 -10.93
C ARG A 483 -25.01 -10.62 -10.30
N GLY A 484 -25.55 -9.89 -9.34
CA GLY A 484 -24.80 -8.90 -8.53
C GLY A 484 -23.65 -9.54 -7.75
N ILE A 485 -23.94 -10.59 -6.98
CA ILE A 485 -22.95 -11.37 -6.22
C ILE A 485 -21.86 -11.90 -7.15
N THR A 486 -22.25 -12.53 -8.26
CA THR A 486 -21.30 -13.07 -9.25
C THR A 486 -20.34 -12.00 -9.77
N ARG A 487 -20.86 -10.82 -10.14
CA ARG A 487 -20.05 -9.72 -10.66
C ARG A 487 -19.13 -9.13 -9.61
N LEU A 488 -19.62 -8.89 -8.39
CA LEU A 488 -18.81 -8.35 -7.30
C LEU A 488 -17.71 -9.35 -6.88
N SER A 489 -18.03 -10.64 -6.90
CA SER A 489 -17.08 -11.72 -6.64
C SER A 489 -15.95 -11.77 -7.67
N GLU A 490 -16.26 -11.54 -8.95
CA GLU A 490 -15.24 -11.51 -10.03
C GLU A 490 -14.22 -10.40 -9.83
N ILE A 491 -14.61 -9.26 -9.23
CA ILE A 491 -13.71 -8.13 -8.97
C ILE A 491 -13.15 -8.11 -7.53
N SER A 492 -13.46 -9.10 -6.68
CA SER A 492 -13.05 -9.08 -5.27
C SER A 492 -11.53 -9.04 -5.08
N LEU A 493 -10.77 -9.71 -5.94
CA LEU A 493 -9.31 -9.55 -5.97
C LEU A 493 -8.90 -8.16 -6.50
N GLY A 494 -9.62 -7.57 -7.45
CA GLY A 494 -9.40 -6.17 -7.84
C GLY A 494 -9.57 -5.20 -6.66
N ILE A 495 -10.59 -5.41 -5.81
CA ILE A 495 -10.80 -4.63 -4.57
C ILE A 495 -9.61 -4.82 -3.63
N TYR A 496 -9.17 -6.06 -3.42
CA TYR A 496 -7.98 -6.36 -2.63
C TYR A 496 -6.75 -5.57 -3.08
N PHE A 497 -6.46 -5.51 -4.39
CA PHE A 497 -5.26 -4.81 -4.87
C PHE A 497 -5.38 -3.28 -4.79
N SER A 498 -6.59 -2.73 -4.80
CA SER A 498 -6.81 -1.29 -5.02
C SER A 498 -7.27 -0.49 -3.81
N HIS A 499 -7.89 -1.13 -2.81
CA HIS A 499 -8.50 -0.43 -1.68
C HIS A 499 -7.52 0.50 -0.93
N SER A 500 -6.27 0.07 -0.74
CA SER A 500 -5.26 0.87 -0.03
C SER A 500 -4.88 2.14 -0.81
N LEU A 501 -4.99 2.18 -2.15
CA LEU A 501 -4.79 3.43 -2.91
C LEU A 501 -5.82 4.49 -2.52
N LEU A 502 -7.08 4.08 -2.35
CA LEU A 502 -8.14 4.99 -1.94
C LEU A 502 -7.91 5.46 -0.50
N MET A 503 -7.49 4.55 0.39
CA MET A 503 -7.12 4.92 1.76
C MET A 503 -5.95 5.93 1.77
N TRP A 504 -4.93 5.75 0.93
CA TRP A 504 -3.79 6.67 0.82
C TRP A 504 -4.20 8.05 0.29
N ALA A 505 -5.10 8.08 -0.72
CA ALA A 505 -5.58 9.33 -1.29
C ALA A 505 -6.43 10.13 -0.29
N ILE A 506 -7.32 9.45 0.44
CA ILE A 506 -8.23 10.08 1.42
C ILE A 506 -7.47 10.44 2.71
N GLY A 507 -6.56 9.57 3.17
CA GLY A 507 -5.93 9.68 4.48
C GLY A 507 -6.79 9.14 5.62
N GLU A 508 -6.37 9.41 6.85
CA GLU A 508 -7.03 8.91 8.06
C GLU A 508 -8.25 9.74 8.49
N LYS A 509 -8.36 10.97 7.98
CA LYS A 509 -9.41 11.93 8.31
C LYS A 509 -10.20 12.33 7.08
N ILE A 510 -11.52 12.22 7.16
CA ILE A 510 -12.47 12.65 6.13
C ILE A 510 -13.22 13.88 6.65
N ASN A 511 -13.00 15.02 6.02
CA ASN A 511 -13.68 16.27 6.34
C ASN A 511 -14.62 16.65 5.19
N VAL A 512 -15.93 16.57 5.40
CA VAL A 512 -16.96 16.97 4.42
C VAL A 512 -17.96 17.91 5.10
N GLY A 513 -17.82 19.22 4.86
CA GLY A 513 -18.62 20.23 5.54
C GLY A 513 -18.39 20.17 7.06
N ASN A 514 -19.47 19.97 7.83
CA ASN A 514 -19.42 19.83 9.29
C ASN A 514 -19.20 18.37 9.76
N ILE A 515 -19.11 17.41 8.84
CA ILE A 515 -18.86 16.01 9.18
C ILE A 515 -17.35 15.79 9.20
N HIS A 516 -16.85 15.43 10.38
CA HIS A 516 -15.46 15.03 10.62
C HIS A 516 -15.46 13.57 11.02
N LEU A 517 -14.79 12.73 10.23
CA LEU A 517 -14.63 11.32 10.51
C LEU A 517 -13.14 11.02 10.62
N ASP A 518 -12.73 10.42 11.73
CA ASP A 518 -11.37 9.94 11.98
C ASP A 518 -11.41 8.42 12.17
N ILE A 519 -10.66 7.70 11.34
CA ILE A 519 -10.59 6.23 11.39
C ILE A 519 -10.15 5.71 12.77
N GLY A 520 -9.36 6.49 13.51
CA GLY A 520 -8.81 6.13 14.81
C GLY A 520 -9.69 6.51 16.00
N SER A 521 -10.73 7.32 15.84
CA SER A 521 -11.46 7.89 17.00
C SER A 521 -12.37 6.90 17.72
N SER A 522 -13.06 6.03 16.98
CA SER A 522 -14.07 5.13 17.54
C SER A 522 -14.39 3.96 16.59
N VAL A 523 -14.94 2.89 17.16
CA VAL A 523 -15.40 1.69 16.41
C VAL A 523 -16.39 2.07 15.30
N ILE A 524 -17.30 3.00 15.58
CA ILE A 524 -18.36 3.40 14.63
C ILE A 524 -17.74 4.15 13.43
N GLU A 525 -16.82 5.08 13.70
CA GLU A 525 -16.14 5.83 12.64
C GLU A 525 -15.24 4.93 11.79
N CYS A 526 -14.52 3.97 12.40
CA CYS A 526 -13.79 2.96 11.64
C CYS A 526 -14.70 2.11 10.74
N LEU A 527 -15.85 1.65 11.23
CA LEU A 527 -16.80 0.88 10.41
C LEU A 527 -17.38 1.71 9.27
N ALA A 528 -17.74 2.97 9.52
CA ALA A 528 -18.17 3.90 8.49
C ALA A 528 -17.08 4.11 7.43
N PHE A 529 -15.83 4.30 7.85
CA PHE A 529 -14.68 4.41 6.96
C PHE A 529 -14.52 3.16 6.08
N VAL A 530 -14.62 1.95 6.65
CA VAL A 530 -14.52 0.69 5.91
C VAL A 530 -15.59 0.60 4.81
N VAL A 531 -16.83 0.99 5.12
CA VAL A 531 -17.92 1.00 4.14
C VAL A 531 -17.64 2.02 3.03
N ILE A 532 -17.18 3.22 3.37
CA ILE A 532 -16.81 4.26 2.40
C ILE A 532 -15.71 3.75 1.47
N ILE A 533 -14.65 3.15 2.01
CA ILE A 533 -13.54 2.62 1.20
C ILE A 533 -13.99 1.45 0.34
N PHE A 534 -14.80 0.53 0.85
CA PHE A 534 -15.28 -0.61 0.06
C PHE A 534 -16.14 -0.15 -1.11
N VAL A 535 -17.15 0.69 -0.84
CA VAL A 535 -18.05 1.22 -1.88
C VAL A 535 -17.29 2.10 -2.85
N GLY A 536 -16.43 2.99 -2.36
CA GLY A 536 -15.59 3.85 -3.19
C GLY A 536 -14.67 3.05 -4.10
N THR A 537 -14.01 2.02 -3.58
CA THR A 537 -13.15 1.13 -4.36
C THR A 537 -13.94 0.41 -5.45
N VAL A 538 -15.12 -0.12 -5.12
CA VAL A 538 -16.02 -0.75 -6.09
C VAL A 538 -16.40 0.22 -7.20
N ILE A 539 -16.79 1.46 -6.87
CA ILE A 539 -17.12 2.50 -7.84
C ILE A 539 -15.93 2.79 -8.76
N ILE A 540 -14.71 2.93 -8.20
CA ILE A 540 -13.49 3.23 -8.94
C ILE A 540 -13.17 2.14 -9.96
N ILE A 541 -13.29 0.86 -9.59
CA ILE A 541 -12.82 -0.25 -10.43
C ILE A 541 -13.90 -0.85 -11.35
N ILE A 542 -15.19 -0.61 -11.10
CA ILE A 542 -16.31 -1.12 -11.92
C ILE A 542 -16.13 -0.82 -13.43
N PRO A 543 -15.72 0.40 -13.85
CA PRO A 543 -15.54 0.69 -15.27
C PRO A 543 -14.52 -0.23 -15.93
N LEU A 544 -13.42 -0.55 -15.23
CA LEU A 544 -12.35 -1.41 -15.75
C LEU A 544 -12.84 -2.82 -16.08
N MET A 545 -13.89 -3.29 -15.40
CA MET A 545 -14.45 -4.63 -15.57
C MET A 545 -14.94 -4.92 -17.01
N ASN A 546 -15.36 -3.89 -17.75
CA ASN A 546 -15.91 -4.05 -19.11
C ASN A 546 -14.90 -3.71 -20.21
N ILE A 547 -13.76 -3.10 -19.89
CA ILE A 547 -12.79 -2.64 -20.87
C ILE A 547 -11.86 -3.81 -21.24
N PRO A 548 -11.70 -4.14 -22.55
CA PRO A 548 -10.77 -5.18 -22.98
C PRO A 548 -9.37 -4.95 -22.43
N TYR A 549 -8.68 -6.04 -22.06
CA TYR A 549 -7.37 -6.03 -21.40
C TYR A 549 -7.35 -5.44 -19.97
N LEU A 550 -7.93 -4.25 -19.72
CA LEU A 550 -7.98 -3.65 -18.38
C LEU A 550 -8.80 -4.50 -17.39
N LYS A 551 -9.84 -5.19 -17.87
CA LYS A 551 -10.61 -6.12 -17.03
C LYS A 551 -9.75 -7.20 -16.36
N LYS A 552 -8.58 -7.53 -16.92
CA LYS A 552 -7.65 -8.51 -16.34
C LYS A 552 -6.94 -7.99 -15.08
N LEU A 553 -6.92 -6.68 -14.88
CA LEU A 553 -6.33 -6.04 -13.69
C LEU A 553 -7.27 -6.12 -12.48
N VAL A 554 -8.56 -6.34 -12.71
CA VAL A 554 -9.60 -6.39 -11.66
C VAL A 554 -10.25 -7.78 -11.54
N LYS A 555 -10.39 -8.52 -12.66
CA LYS A 555 -10.83 -9.93 -12.70
C LYS A 555 -9.62 -10.86 -12.72
N ILE A 556 -8.95 -10.99 -11.57
CA ILE A 556 -7.68 -11.71 -11.44
C ILE A 556 -7.87 -13.24 -11.31
N SER A 557 -9.06 -13.72 -10.88
CA SER A 557 -9.36 -15.14 -10.62
C SER A 557 -9.97 -15.91 -11.80
#